data_AF-A0A2A6BIA2-F1
#
_entry.id   AF-A0A2A6BIA2-F1
#
_cell.length_a   1.000
_cell.length_b   1.000
_cell.length_c   1.000
_cell.angle_alpha   90.00
_cell.angle_beta   90.00
_cell.angle_gamma   90.00
#
_symmetry.space_group_name_H-M   'P 1'
#
loop_
_entity.id
_entity.type
_entity.pdbx_description
1 polymer ?
#
loop_
_entity_poly.entity_id
_entity_poly.type
_entity_poly.pdbx_seq_one_letter_code
_entity_poly.pdbx_strand_id
1 'polypeptide(L)'
;MRSLLLVFLLLPSVFPIKCWIGFDDKVDEGDCKGTVKGSNFCFKARLFLLFSDQQMPGGHIHKDCGYGQCEEEGCKNGTIVCCCSTGDYCNAAPSHLIVTPLVAAAAAAWLRF
;
A
#
# COMPACT_ATOMS: atom_id res chain seq x y z
N MET A 1 -34.83 5.30 16.58
CA MET A 1 -33.86 4.57 15.72
C MET A 1 -32.71 5.45 15.19
N ARG A 2 -32.66 6.75 15.52
CA ARG A 2 -31.59 7.66 15.06
C ARG A 2 -30.26 7.48 15.81
N SER A 3 -30.30 6.96 17.03
CA SER A 3 -29.12 6.79 17.89
C SER A 3 -28.25 5.58 17.55
N LEU A 4 -28.78 4.57 16.86
CA LEU A 4 -28.02 3.38 16.44
C LEU A 4 -27.00 3.70 15.33
N LEU A 5 -27.35 4.61 14.41
CA LEU A 5 -26.45 5.08 13.34
C LEU A 5 -25.22 5.81 13.87
N LEU A 6 -25.37 6.57 14.97
CA LEU A 6 -24.26 7.27 15.61
C LEU A 6 -23.27 6.32 16.29
N VAL A 7 -23.75 5.18 16.81
CA VAL A 7 -22.89 4.16 17.44
C VAL A 7 -22.03 3.43 16.40
N PHE A 8 -22.55 3.20 15.18
CA PHE A 8 -21.77 2.59 14.10
C PHE A 8 -20.68 3.51 13.54
N LEU A 9 -20.89 4.84 13.55
CA LEU A 9 -19.89 5.83 13.13
C LEU A 9 -18.78 6.06 14.17
N LEU A 10 -19.01 5.68 15.42
CA LEU A 10 -18.04 5.82 16.52
C LEU A 10 -17.19 4.56 16.74
N LEU A 11 -17.50 3.46 16.06
CA LEU A 11 -16.66 2.27 16.09
C LEU A 11 -15.39 2.56 15.26
N PRO A 12 -14.19 2.63 15.88
CA PRO A 12 -12.96 2.66 15.12
C PRO A 12 -12.87 1.33 14.38
N SER A 13 -13.27 1.33 13.12
CA SER A 13 -13.14 0.17 12.26
C SER A 13 -11.69 0.05 11.85
N VAL A 14 -10.91 -0.60 12.71
CA VAL A 14 -9.53 -0.99 12.41
C VAL A 14 -9.61 -2.18 11.46
N PHE A 15 -9.86 -1.91 10.19
CA PHE A 15 -9.77 -2.94 9.16
C PHE A 15 -8.29 -3.23 8.88
N PRO A 16 -7.86 -4.50 8.92
CA PRO A 16 -6.53 -4.84 8.46
C PRO A 16 -6.42 -4.49 6.96
N ILE A 17 -5.37 -3.76 6.60
CA ILE A 17 -5.07 -3.44 5.20
C ILE A 17 -4.67 -4.71 4.45
N LYS A 18 -5.16 -4.86 3.21
CA LYS A 18 -4.68 -5.91 2.32
C LYS A 18 -3.53 -5.41 1.47
N CYS A 19 -2.52 -6.25 1.25
CA CYS A 19 -1.35 -5.90 0.47
C CYS A 19 -1.00 -7.02 -0.51
N TRP A 20 -0.27 -6.68 -1.57
CA TRP A 20 0.43 -7.68 -2.37
C TRP A 20 1.66 -8.16 -1.61
N ILE A 21 1.87 -9.46 -1.52
CA ILE A 21 2.99 -10.11 -0.83
C ILE A 21 3.69 -11.05 -1.81
N GLY A 22 5.00 -10.95 -1.96
CA GLY A 22 5.78 -11.84 -2.82
C GLY A 22 6.92 -11.15 -3.56
N PHE A 23 7.31 -11.72 -4.70
CA PHE A 23 8.42 -11.24 -5.51
C PHE A 23 8.04 -11.17 -6.99
N ASP A 24 8.38 -10.05 -7.63
CA ASP A 24 8.14 -9.76 -9.04
C ASP A 24 6.69 -10.05 -9.44
N ASP A 25 6.51 -11.01 -10.36
CA ASP A 25 5.22 -11.44 -10.92
C ASP A 25 4.51 -12.47 -10.02
N LYS A 26 5.23 -13.04 -9.04
CA LYS A 26 4.72 -14.03 -8.09
C LYS A 26 4.32 -13.34 -6.80
N VAL A 27 3.19 -12.63 -6.87
CA VAL A 27 2.60 -11.93 -5.72
C VAL A 27 1.23 -12.51 -5.41
N ASP A 28 0.99 -12.73 -4.13
CA ASP A 28 -0.28 -13.16 -3.57
C ASP A 28 -0.91 -12.03 -2.77
N GLU A 29 -2.21 -12.15 -2.52
CA GLU A 29 -2.93 -11.26 -1.64
C GLU A 29 -2.73 -11.68 -0.19
N GLY A 30 -2.45 -10.72 0.69
CA GLY A 30 -2.32 -10.99 2.11
C GLY A 30 -2.94 -9.89 2.97
N ASP A 31 -3.59 -10.32 4.06
CA ASP A 31 -4.02 -9.40 5.10
C ASP A 31 -2.82 -9.08 5.99
N CYS A 32 -2.49 -7.80 6.14
CA CYS A 32 -1.48 -7.38 7.10
C CYS A 32 -2.07 -7.38 8.50
N LYS A 33 -1.68 -8.39 9.28
CA LYS A 33 -2.12 -8.60 10.66
C LYS A 33 -0.88 -8.75 11.54
N GLY A 34 -0.78 -7.94 12.58
CA GLY A 34 0.33 -8.06 13.50
C GLY A 34 0.34 -6.96 14.55
N THR A 35 1.13 -7.18 15.59
CA THR A 35 1.44 -6.18 16.63
C THR A 35 2.76 -5.48 16.39
N VAL A 36 3.46 -5.84 15.31
CA VAL A 36 4.76 -5.26 14.94
C VAL A 36 4.54 -3.87 14.35
N LYS A 37 5.35 -2.89 14.77
CA LYS A 37 5.32 -1.53 14.21
C LYS A 37 5.42 -1.61 12.68
N GLY A 38 4.57 -0.88 11.97
CA GLY A 38 4.55 -0.90 10.50
C GLY A 38 3.68 -2.01 9.90
N SER A 39 3.04 -2.88 10.70
CA SER A 39 2.10 -3.89 10.19
C SER A 39 0.87 -3.30 9.50
N ASN A 40 0.57 -2.02 9.73
CA ASN A 40 -0.56 -1.32 9.11
C ASN A 40 -0.20 -0.67 7.78
N PHE A 41 0.99 -0.98 7.23
CA PHE A 41 1.47 -0.48 5.95
C PHE A 41 1.68 -1.64 4.98
N CYS A 42 1.41 -1.39 3.70
CA CYS A 42 1.99 -2.17 2.62
C CYS A 42 3.40 -1.65 2.30
N PHE A 43 4.30 -2.59 2.03
CA PHE A 43 5.70 -2.38 1.69
C PHE A 43 5.97 -2.82 0.27
N LYS A 44 6.88 -2.11 -0.40
CA LYS A 44 7.44 -2.46 -1.71
C LYS A 44 8.90 -2.03 -1.76
N ALA A 45 9.80 -2.94 -2.10
CA ALA A 45 11.20 -2.64 -2.30
C ALA A 45 11.74 -3.23 -3.60
N ARG A 46 12.66 -2.53 -4.28
CA ARG A 46 13.51 -3.17 -5.30
C ARG A 46 14.77 -3.69 -4.63
N LEU A 47 15.01 -4.99 -4.69
CA LEU A 47 16.27 -5.60 -4.28
C LEU A 47 17.19 -5.77 -5.48
N PHE A 48 18.43 -5.32 -5.32
CA PHE A 48 19.53 -5.72 -6.20
C PHE A 48 20.23 -6.89 -5.52
N LEU A 49 20.00 -8.11 -6.01
CA LEU A 49 20.74 -9.27 -5.53
C LEU A 49 22.19 -9.16 -6.03
N LEU A 50 23.13 -8.91 -5.11
CA LEU A 50 24.57 -8.84 -5.40
C LEU A 50 25.21 -10.22 -5.68
N PHE A 51 24.42 -11.30 -5.71
CA PHE A 51 24.91 -12.68 -5.75
C PHE A 51 24.36 -13.50 -6.93
N SER A 52 24.35 -12.93 -8.12
CA SER A 52 24.27 -13.76 -9.32
C SER A 52 25.33 -13.33 -10.31
N ASP A 53 26.24 -14.24 -10.59
CA ASP A 53 27.18 -14.24 -11.71
C ASP A 53 26.45 -14.17 -13.07
N GLN A 54 25.12 -14.13 -13.06
CA GLN A 54 24.28 -13.72 -14.17
C GLN A 54 23.78 -12.30 -13.96
N GLN A 55 24.47 -11.38 -14.61
CA GLN A 55 24.10 -10.00 -14.82
C GLN A 55 22.76 -9.89 -15.58
N MET A 56 21.64 -10.11 -14.89
CA MET A 56 20.35 -9.63 -15.37
C MET A 56 20.19 -8.18 -14.91
N PRO A 57 20.00 -7.21 -15.82
CA PRO A 57 19.90 -5.78 -15.49
C PRO A 57 18.56 -5.39 -14.79
N GLY A 58 17.88 -6.32 -14.15
CA GLY A 58 16.58 -6.13 -13.51
C GLY A 58 16.66 -6.37 -12.01
N GLY A 59 16.53 -5.33 -11.19
CA GLY A 59 16.32 -5.52 -9.75
C GLY A 59 14.97 -6.18 -9.49
N HIS A 60 14.92 -7.11 -8.54
CA HIS A 60 13.70 -7.82 -8.15
C HIS A 60 12.80 -6.90 -7.31
N ILE A 61 11.49 -6.94 -7.52
CA ILE A 61 10.52 -6.20 -6.71
C ILE A 61 9.98 -7.13 -5.63
N HIS A 62 10.34 -6.88 -4.38
CA HIS A 62 9.72 -7.51 -3.23
C HIS A 62 8.56 -6.66 -2.72
N LYS A 63 7.46 -7.31 -2.37
CA LYS A 63 6.30 -6.70 -1.73
C LYS A 63 5.93 -7.50 -0.50
N ASP A 64 5.51 -6.81 0.54
CA ASP A 64 5.08 -7.43 1.80
C ASP A 64 4.24 -6.42 2.61
N CYS A 65 3.85 -6.78 3.81
CA CYS A 65 3.46 -5.85 4.86
C CYS A 65 4.69 -5.16 5.46
N GLY A 66 4.50 -3.97 6.02
CA GLY A 66 5.58 -3.09 6.46
C GLY A 66 6.31 -3.49 7.74
N TYR A 67 6.19 -4.73 8.23
CA TYR A 67 6.72 -5.25 9.51
C TYR A 67 8.12 -4.73 9.89
N GLY A 68 8.21 -3.57 10.55
CA GLY A 68 9.47 -2.89 10.88
C GLY A 68 10.20 -2.20 9.72
N GLN A 69 9.79 -2.44 8.47
CA GLN A 69 10.37 -1.81 7.27
C GLN A 69 9.70 -0.47 6.93
N CYS A 70 8.47 -0.27 7.39
CA CYS A 70 7.70 0.95 7.19
C CYS A 70 7.45 1.67 8.52
N GLU A 71 7.90 2.91 8.61
CA GLU A 71 7.61 3.80 9.74
C GLU A 71 6.69 4.96 9.35
N GLU A 72 6.68 5.33 8.07
CA GLU A 72 5.94 6.45 7.50
C GLU A 72 5.48 6.10 6.07
N GLU A 73 4.43 6.76 5.59
CA GLU A 73 4.01 6.67 4.19
C GLU A 73 5.00 7.40 3.27
N GLY A 74 5.16 6.90 2.06
CA GLY A 74 6.01 7.48 1.04
C GLY A 74 7.18 6.60 0.64
N CYS A 75 7.98 7.09 -0.31
CA CYS A 75 9.21 6.45 -0.74
C CYS A 75 10.39 7.23 -0.16
N LYS A 76 11.28 6.55 0.57
CA LYS A 76 12.47 7.22 1.13
C LYS A 76 13.46 7.51 0.01
N ASN A 77 13.86 8.77 -0.15
CA ASN A 77 14.81 9.18 -1.19
C ASN A 77 16.14 8.41 -1.05
N GLY A 78 16.56 7.74 -2.13
CA GLY A 78 17.79 6.94 -2.18
C GLY A 78 17.66 5.50 -1.66
N THR A 79 16.55 5.14 -1.03
CA THR A 79 16.21 3.74 -0.72
C THR A 79 15.09 3.31 -1.63
N ILE A 80 15.18 2.10 -2.17
CA ILE A 80 14.21 1.65 -3.18
C ILE A 80 12.95 1.12 -2.51
N VAL A 81 12.63 1.63 -1.31
CA VAL A 81 11.58 1.22 -0.40
C VAL A 81 10.46 2.26 -0.42
N CYS A 82 9.24 1.80 -0.67
CA CYS A 82 8.03 2.58 -0.64
C CYS A 82 7.02 1.93 0.31
N CYS A 83 6.35 2.78 1.09
CA CYS A 83 5.36 2.39 2.08
C CYS A 83 4.05 3.14 1.85
N CYS A 84 2.91 2.48 2.07
CA CYS A 84 1.59 3.09 1.99
C CYS A 84 0.66 2.41 2.99
N SER A 85 -0.26 3.17 3.62
CA SER A 85 -1.24 2.66 4.59
C SER A 85 -2.68 2.94 4.19
N THR A 86 -2.87 3.66 3.09
CA THR A 86 -4.21 4.06 2.63
C THR A 86 -4.62 3.26 1.40
N GLY A 87 -5.67 2.46 1.56
CA GLY A 87 -6.31 1.68 0.50
C GLY A 87 -5.72 0.27 0.35
N ASP A 88 -6.60 -0.70 0.13
CA ASP A 88 -6.18 -2.08 -0.13
C ASP A 88 -5.31 -2.15 -1.38
N TYR A 89 -4.26 -2.95 -1.30
CA TYR A 89 -3.29 -3.21 -2.35
C TYR A 89 -2.54 -1.97 -2.85
N CYS A 90 -2.39 -0.94 -2.01
CA CYS A 90 -1.74 0.32 -2.38
C CYS A 90 -0.28 0.13 -2.89
N ASN A 91 0.38 -0.98 -2.54
CA ASN A 91 1.71 -1.34 -3.05
C ASN A 91 1.71 -1.98 -4.46
N ALA A 92 0.57 -1.97 -5.16
CA ALA A 92 0.46 -2.40 -6.56
C ALA A 92 1.23 -1.47 -7.51
N ALA A 93 1.11 -0.15 -7.33
CA ALA A 93 1.46 0.84 -8.34
C ALA A 93 2.97 1.05 -8.51
N PRO A 94 3.46 1.32 -9.74
CA PRO A 94 4.64 2.14 -9.96
C PRO A 94 4.27 3.62 -9.74
N SER A 95 4.47 4.15 -8.52
CA SER A 95 4.66 5.57 -8.15
C SER A 95 3.95 6.73 -8.91
N HIS A 96 2.84 6.53 -9.61
CA HIS A 96 2.16 7.57 -10.41
C HIS A 96 0.64 7.56 -10.22
N LEU A 97 0.17 7.86 -9.01
CA LEU A 97 -1.26 8.03 -8.69
C LEU A 97 -1.65 9.51 -8.77
N ILE A 98 -1.93 10.00 -9.98
CA ILE A 98 -2.58 11.32 -10.22
C ILE A 98 -4.03 11.13 -10.71
N VAL A 99 -4.45 9.91 -11.03
CA VAL A 99 -5.71 9.66 -11.78
C VAL A 99 -6.95 9.62 -10.89
N THR A 100 -6.86 9.19 -9.63
CA THR A 100 -7.99 9.06 -8.71
C THR A 100 -8.67 10.38 -8.30
N PRO A 101 -7.97 11.51 -8.02
CA PRO A 101 -8.64 12.76 -7.65
C PRO A 101 -9.40 13.42 -8.83
N LEU A 102 -9.02 13.13 -10.09
CA LEU A 102 -9.66 13.69 -11.27
C LEU A 102 -11.09 13.18 -11.48
N VAL A 103 -11.34 11.91 -11.19
CA VAL A 103 -12.67 11.30 -11.36
C VAL A 103 -13.66 11.80 -10.29
N ALA A 104 -13.18 11.99 -9.05
CA ALA A 104 -14.00 12.55 -7.98
C ALA A 104 -14.39 14.02 -8.23
N ALA A 105 -13.48 14.83 -8.79
CA ALA A 105 -13.76 16.21 -9.16
C ALA A 105 -14.78 16.31 -10.31
N ALA A 106 -14.69 15.42 -11.31
CA ALA A 106 -15.63 15.38 -12.43
C ALA A 106 -17.06 15.01 -11.98
N ALA A 107 -17.19 14.02 -11.08
CA ALA A 107 -18.49 13.64 -10.52
C ALA A 107 -19.12 14.75 -9.67
N ALA A 108 -18.32 15.46 -8.88
CA ALA A 108 -18.78 16.60 -8.09
C ALA A 108 -19.20 17.81 -8.93
N ALA A 109 -18.59 17.99 -10.12
CA ALA A 109 -19.00 19.01 -11.07
C ALA A 109 -20.33 18.67 -11.76
N TRP A 110 -20.56 17.38 -12.07
CA TRP A 110 -21.83 16.90 -12.64
C TRP A 110 -23.01 17.01 -11.68
N LEU A 111 -22.81 16.80 -10.38
CA LEU A 111 -23.86 16.94 -9.36
C LEU A 111 -24.24 18.39 -9.03
N ARG A 112 -23.53 19.37 -9.59
CA ARG A 112 -23.80 20.81 -9.42
C ARG A 112 -24.56 21.43 -10.60
N PHE A 113 -24.87 20.66 -11.65
CA PHE A 113 -25.72 21.06 -12.76
C PHE A 113 -27.08 20.38 -12.69
#